data_AF-A0A7T1MF34-F1
#
_entry.id   AF-A0A7T1MF34-F1
#
_cell.length_a   1.000
_cell.length_b   1.000
_cell.length_c   1.000
_cell.angle_alpha   90.00
_cell.angle_beta   90.00
_cell.angle_gamma   90.00
#
_symmetry.space_group_name_H-M   'P 1'
#
loop_
_entity.id
_entity.type
_entity.pdbx_description
1 polymer ?
#
loop_
_entity_poly.entity_id
_entity_poly.type
_entity_poly.pdbx_seq_one_letter_code
_entity_poly.pdbx_strand_id
1 'polypeptide(L)'
;MERGHRRLVLLLPQLGDFDSLEYAQAVVAALPQLESAGIAVLAIGIGHEDSRQRFCSFTGFPLERLQVDPDPQLHRALGLYGGLRGIGGPWPNLLLMCAGIGSPGTLAEVLRGYTGDRGAPQRIADDETIRAGLLPPIKGSFFARAGGTGFQRPFELATVRLRNMTEVLGHWRTYVPSDDHLTQRGGTFLLEADDTLLYSYRDRGILGFSATMARPLSFLDPFLTPSGGEPQQP
;
A
#
# COMPACT_ATOMS: atom_id res chain seq x y z
N MET A 1 16.37 12.70 3.95
CA MET A 1 15.77 12.55 5.29
C MET A 1 16.84 12.88 6.31
N GLU A 2 16.51 13.74 7.28
CA GLU A 2 17.44 14.07 8.36
C GLU A 2 17.60 12.86 9.29
N ARG A 3 18.83 12.63 9.76
CA ARG A 3 19.13 11.62 10.79
C ARG A 3 18.67 12.16 12.15
N GLY A 4 18.35 11.26 13.08
CA GLY A 4 17.89 11.65 14.43
C GLY A 4 16.41 11.42 14.73
N HIS A 5 15.65 10.84 13.79
CA HIS A 5 14.26 10.43 13.99
C HIS A 5 14.03 8.98 13.56
N ARG A 6 13.00 8.34 14.11
CA ARG A 6 12.52 7.05 13.63
C ARG A 6 11.92 7.22 12.23
N ARG A 7 12.15 6.26 11.35
CA ARG A 7 11.89 6.39 9.91
C ARG A 7 11.19 5.17 9.36
N LEU A 8 10.00 5.36 8.80
CA LEU A 8 9.28 4.36 8.02
C LEU A 8 9.65 4.53 6.55
N VAL A 9 10.36 3.55 5.99
CA VAL A 9 10.78 3.54 4.59
C VAL A 9 9.98 2.48 3.84
N LEU A 10 9.28 2.91 2.80
CA LEU A 10 8.46 2.06 1.92
C LEU A 10 9.16 1.94 0.58
N LEU A 11 9.46 0.72 0.17
CA LEU A 11 9.92 0.39 -1.18
C LEU A 11 8.70 -0.09 -1.93
N LEU A 12 8.09 0.79 -2.69
CA LEU A 12 6.90 0.46 -3.46
C LEU A 12 7.33 -0.15 -4.80
N PRO A 13 6.63 -1.18 -5.30
CA PRO A 13 6.80 -1.64 -6.66
C PRO A 13 6.37 -0.54 -7.65
N GLN A 14 5.95 -0.89 -8.86
CA GLN A 14 5.43 0.14 -9.76
C GLN A 14 4.32 0.95 -9.12
N LEU A 15 4.34 2.27 -9.32
CA LEU A 15 3.32 3.14 -8.72
C LEU A 15 1.91 2.83 -9.24
N GLY A 16 1.80 2.18 -10.40
CA GLY A 16 0.53 1.62 -10.91
C GLY A 16 0.11 0.28 -10.32
N ASP A 17 0.91 -0.34 -9.45
CA ASP A 17 0.59 -1.64 -8.89
C ASP A 17 -0.48 -1.56 -7.78
N PHE A 18 -1.31 -2.59 -7.66
CA PHE A 18 -2.34 -2.68 -6.61
C PHE A 18 -1.77 -2.45 -5.21
N ASP A 19 -0.58 -2.98 -4.95
CA ASP A 19 0.11 -2.90 -3.66
C ASP A 19 0.47 -1.45 -3.34
N SER A 20 1.09 -0.75 -4.29
CA SER A 20 1.50 0.64 -4.14
C SER A 20 0.32 1.55 -3.77
N LEU A 21 -0.80 1.45 -4.51
CA LEU A 21 -1.95 2.32 -4.28
C LEU A 21 -2.63 2.02 -2.93
N GLU A 22 -2.93 0.75 -2.64
CA GLU A 22 -3.62 0.38 -1.40
C GLU A 22 -2.75 0.69 -0.17
N TYR A 23 -1.43 0.45 -0.27
CA TYR A 23 -0.53 0.70 0.84
C TYR A 23 -0.34 2.20 1.10
N ALA A 24 -0.14 3.00 0.05
CA ALA A 24 -0.05 4.45 0.18
C ALA A 24 -1.31 5.05 0.79
N GLN A 25 -2.51 4.59 0.39
CA GLN A 25 -3.78 5.04 0.98
C GLN A 25 -3.86 4.70 2.47
N ALA A 26 -3.41 3.51 2.88
CA ALA A 26 -3.34 3.14 4.30
C ALA A 26 -2.37 4.03 5.09
N VAL A 27 -1.21 4.35 4.50
CA VAL A 27 -0.20 5.23 5.11
C VAL A 27 -0.70 6.67 5.22
N VAL A 28 -1.34 7.20 4.17
CA VAL A 28 -1.95 8.55 4.16
C VAL A 28 -2.92 8.71 5.33
N ALA A 29 -3.79 7.73 5.55
CA ALA A 29 -4.73 7.75 6.68
C ALA A 29 -4.04 7.76 8.05
N ALA A 30 -2.83 7.21 8.15
CA ALA A 30 -2.05 7.12 9.39
C ALA A 30 -1.05 8.28 9.59
N LEU A 31 -0.82 9.14 8.59
CA LEU A 31 0.19 10.21 8.65
C LEU A 31 0.11 11.08 9.92
N PRO A 32 -1.08 11.55 10.36
CA PRO A 32 -1.15 12.38 11.57
C PRO A 32 -0.65 11.66 12.83
N GLN A 33 -0.90 10.34 12.92
CA GLN A 33 -0.46 9.53 14.05
C GLN A 33 1.04 9.20 13.96
N LEU A 34 1.58 9.02 12.76
CA LEU A 34 3.01 8.81 12.55
C LEU A 34 3.80 10.07 12.91
N GLU A 35 3.29 11.24 12.53
CA GLU A 35 3.89 12.54 12.85
C GLU A 35 3.91 12.82 14.35
N SER A 36 2.79 12.57 15.05
CA SER A 36 2.73 12.74 16.51
C SER A 36 3.66 11.77 17.26
N ALA A 37 3.94 10.61 16.68
CA ALA A 37 4.90 9.62 17.20
C ALA A 37 6.36 9.91 16.79
N GLY A 38 6.62 10.99 16.04
CA GLY A 38 7.97 11.34 15.58
C GLY A 38 8.53 10.37 14.53
N ILE A 39 7.67 9.68 13.77
CA ILE A 39 8.04 8.75 12.71
C ILE A 39 7.99 9.46 11.36
N ALA A 40 9.15 9.72 10.77
CA ALA A 40 9.25 10.28 9.43
C ALA A 40 8.98 9.20 8.37
N VAL A 41 8.17 9.52 7.35
CA VAL A 41 7.82 8.58 6.27
C VAL A 41 8.55 8.96 4.99
N LEU A 42 9.13 7.96 4.31
CA LEU A 42 9.63 8.07 2.93
C LEU A 42 9.20 6.86 2.13
N ALA A 43 8.61 7.10 0.97
CA ALA A 43 8.37 6.09 -0.04
C ALA A 43 9.34 6.27 -1.22
N ILE A 44 9.82 5.15 -1.77
CA ILE A 44 10.60 5.09 -3.00
C ILE A 44 9.89 4.08 -3.90
N GLY A 45 9.25 4.57 -4.96
CA GLY A 45 8.47 3.74 -5.88
C GLY A 45 9.13 3.58 -7.25
N ILE A 46 8.74 2.54 -8.00
CA ILE A 46 9.22 2.37 -9.38
C ILE A 46 8.39 3.25 -10.31
N GLY A 47 9.02 4.21 -10.99
CA GLY A 47 8.34 5.15 -11.88
C GLY A 47 9.18 6.37 -12.29
N HIS A 48 8.50 7.38 -12.83
CA HIS A 48 9.06 8.68 -13.21
C HIS A 48 8.29 9.85 -12.56
N GLU A 49 8.73 11.07 -12.80
CA GLU A 49 8.12 12.28 -12.24
C GLU A 49 6.61 12.38 -12.53
N ASP A 50 6.17 12.07 -13.76
CA ASP A 50 4.74 12.09 -14.10
C ASP A 50 3.93 11.07 -13.29
N SER A 51 4.48 9.87 -13.09
CA SER A 51 3.88 8.83 -12.26
C SER A 51 3.79 9.29 -10.80
N ARG A 52 4.82 10.00 -10.31
CA ARG A 52 4.90 10.53 -8.94
C ARG A 52 3.81 11.56 -8.69
N GLN A 53 3.71 12.56 -9.56
CA GLN A 53 2.72 13.63 -9.44
C GLN A 53 1.31 13.06 -9.45
N ARG A 54 1.02 12.16 -10.39
CA ARG A 54 -0.30 11.56 -10.52
C ARG A 54 -0.64 10.65 -9.35
N PHE A 55 0.31 9.82 -8.92
CA PHE A 55 0.15 8.95 -7.75
C PHE A 55 -0.15 9.75 -6.49
N CYS A 56 0.64 10.79 -6.21
CA CYS A 56 0.40 11.69 -5.08
C CYS A 56 -0.97 12.38 -5.18
N SER A 57 -1.32 12.91 -6.36
CA SER A 57 -2.61 13.57 -6.58
C SER A 57 -3.81 12.63 -6.37
N PHE A 58 -3.69 11.36 -6.75
CA PHE A 58 -4.79 10.39 -6.64
C PHE A 58 -4.91 9.76 -5.25
N THR A 59 -3.77 9.44 -4.62
CA THR A 59 -3.73 8.74 -3.33
C THR A 59 -3.74 9.69 -2.13
N GLY A 60 -3.40 10.96 -2.33
CA GLY A 60 -3.14 11.93 -1.26
C GLY A 60 -1.77 11.78 -0.61
N PHE A 61 -0.88 10.92 -1.14
CA PHE A 61 0.45 10.73 -0.59
C PHE A 61 1.29 12.01 -0.75
N PRO A 62 2.00 12.50 0.30
CA PRO A 62 2.73 13.76 0.23
C PRO A 62 3.87 13.70 -0.78
N LEU A 63 3.92 14.70 -1.66
CA LEU A 63 4.84 14.75 -2.80
C LEU A 63 6.31 14.75 -2.36
N GLU A 64 6.61 15.48 -1.29
CA GLU A 64 7.93 15.60 -0.67
C GLU A 64 8.41 14.32 0.02
N ARG A 65 7.49 13.37 0.27
CA ARG A 65 7.79 12.07 0.91
C ARG A 65 7.84 10.92 -0.09
N LEU A 66 7.63 11.18 -1.38
CA LEU A 66 7.72 10.17 -2.43
C LEU A 66 8.89 10.49 -3.36
N GLN A 67 9.81 9.54 -3.48
CA GLN A 67 10.83 9.49 -4.53
C GLN A 67 10.47 8.42 -5.55
N VAL A 68 11.00 8.56 -6.75
CA VAL A 68 10.82 7.59 -7.83
C VAL A 68 12.16 7.15 -8.38
N ASP A 69 12.26 5.85 -8.63
CA ASP A 69 13.41 5.21 -9.27
C ASP A 69 12.91 4.46 -10.50
N PRO A 70 13.33 4.83 -11.72
CA PRO A 70 12.83 4.15 -12.92
C PRO A 70 13.32 2.72 -13.08
N ASP A 71 14.44 2.38 -12.45
CA ASP A 71 15.03 1.04 -12.48
C ASP A 71 15.11 0.52 -11.04
N PRO A 72 14.56 -0.65 -10.68
CA PRO A 72 14.49 -1.13 -9.31
C PRO A 72 15.85 -1.55 -8.70
N GLN A 73 16.86 -0.68 -8.71
CA GLN A 73 18.21 -0.95 -8.20
C GLN A 73 18.18 -1.19 -6.70
N LEU A 74 17.50 -0.31 -5.97
CA LEU A 74 17.37 -0.45 -4.51
C LEU A 74 16.58 -1.70 -4.13
N HIS A 75 15.52 -2.02 -4.87
CA HIS A 75 14.75 -3.24 -4.68
C HIS A 75 15.62 -4.49 -4.85
N ARG A 76 16.45 -4.53 -5.90
CA ARG A 76 17.39 -5.63 -6.14
C ARG A 76 18.46 -5.72 -5.05
N ALA A 77 19.05 -4.58 -4.66
CA ALA A 77 20.08 -4.52 -3.63
C ALA A 77 19.58 -5.02 -2.26
N LEU A 78 18.31 -4.77 -1.93
CA LEU A 78 17.67 -5.23 -0.69
C LEU A 78 17.10 -6.66 -0.77
N GLY A 79 17.27 -7.33 -1.91
CA GLY A 79 16.79 -8.69 -2.14
C GLY A 79 15.27 -8.80 -2.16
N LEU A 80 14.56 -7.74 -2.58
CA LEU A 80 13.10 -7.77 -2.70
C LEU A 80 12.66 -8.68 -3.84
N TYR A 81 11.52 -9.33 -3.67
CA TYR A 81 11.06 -10.35 -4.61
C TYR A 81 10.83 -9.75 -6.00
N GLY A 82 11.63 -10.19 -6.98
CA GLY A 82 11.53 -9.73 -8.36
C GLY A 82 10.34 -10.30 -9.14
N GLY A 83 9.44 -11.02 -8.47
CA GLY A 83 8.26 -11.62 -9.10
C GLY A 83 8.54 -12.87 -9.94
N LEU A 84 7.48 -13.38 -10.57
CA LEU A 84 7.56 -14.47 -11.52
C LEU A 84 8.33 -14.03 -12.78
N ARG A 85 9.20 -14.91 -13.30
CA ARG A 85 10.03 -14.68 -14.48
C ARG A 85 9.90 -15.82 -15.47
N GLY A 86 10.10 -15.52 -16.75
CA GLY A 86 10.37 -16.51 -17.79
C GLY A 86 9.17 -17.13 -18.52
N ILE A 87 7.93 -16.84 -18.14
CA ILE A 87 6.74 -17.37 -18.85
C ILE A 87 6.17 -16.26 -19.75
N GLY A 88 6.63 -16.17 -21.00
CA GLY A 88 6.00 -15.32 -22.02
C GLY A 88 6.17 -13.80 -21.87
N GLY A 89 7.02 -13.33 -20.95
CA GLY A 89 7.32 -11.90 -20.74
C GLY A 89 6.61 -11.28 -19.52
N PRO A 90 6.78 -9.97 -19.29
CA PRO A 90 6.31 -9.33 -18.04
C PRO A 90 4.79 -9.40 -17.82
N TRP A 91 4.01 -9.19 -18.89
CA TRP A 91 2.55 -9.21 -18.83
C TRP A 91 1.96 -10.59 -18.50
N PRO A 92 2.30 -11.68 -19.22
CA PRO A 92 1.81 -13.00 -18.83
C PRO A 92 2.26 -13.41 -17.42
N ASN A 93 3.48 -13.06 -17.00
CA ASN A 93 3.92 -13.31 -15.63
C ASN A 93 3.05 -12.57 -14.60
N LEU A 94 2.72 -11.30 -14.84
CA LEU A 94 1.81 -10.53 -13.98
C LEU A 94 0.43 -11.19 -13.91
N LEU A 95 -0.15 -11.60 -15.04
CA LEU A 95 -1.46 -12.28 -15.08
C LEU A 95 -1.44 -13.59 -14.30
N LEU A 96 -0.37 -14.37 -14.40
CA LEU A 96 -0.18 -15.61 -13.63
C LEU A 96 -0.09 -15.32 -12.13
N MET A 97 0.61 -14.25 -11.73
CA MET A 97 0.67 -13.80 -10.34
C MET A 97 -0.70 -13.34 -9.83
N CYS A 98 -1.49 -12.62 -10.64
CA CYS A 98 -2.87 -12.27 -10.31
C CYS A 98 -3.74 -13.53 -10.11
N ALA A 99 -3.44 -14.60 -10.84
CA ALA A 99 -4.06 -15.92 -10.67
C ALA A 99 -3.46 -16.74 -9.49
N GLY A 100 -2.53 -16.18 -8.72
CA GLY A 100 -1.91 -16.78 -7.55
C GLY A 100 -0.61 -17.57 -7.80
N ILE A 101 -0.15 -17.68 -9.05
CA ILE A 101 1.07 -18.43 -9.40
C ILE A 101 2.30 -17.55 -9.11
N GLY A 102 3.21 -18.04 -8.26
CA GLY A 102 4.35 -17.22 -7.81
C GLY A 102 3.92 -16.05 -6.92
N SER A 103 2.70 -16.08 -6.38
CA SER A 103 2.11 -15.00 -5.61
C SER A 103 1.25 -15.54 -4.46
N PRO A 104 1.87 -16.09 -3.40
CA PRO A 104 1.16 -16.76 -2.33
C PRO A 104 0.18 -15.82 -1.61
N GLY A 105 -1.06 -16.27 -1.39
CA GLY A 105 -2.08 -15.50 -0.66
C GLY A 105 -2.92 -14.55 -1.51
N THR A 106 -2.53 -14.25 -2.75
CA THR A 106 -3.24 -13.29 -3.63
C THR A 106 -4.73 -13.63 -3.80
N LEU A 107 -5.07 -14.88 -4.10
CA LEU A 107 -6.47 -15.27 -4.30
C LEU A 107 -7.30 -15.17 -3.02
N ALA A 108 -6.71 -15.45 -1.86
CA ALA A 108 -7.38 -15.28 -0.57
C ALA A 108 -7.65 -13.79 -0.29
N GLU A 109 -6.70 -12.92 -0.62
CA GLU A 109 -6.85 -11.46 -0.48
C GLU A 109 -7.85 -10.87 -1.48
N VAL A 110 -7.95 -11.43 -2.68
CA VAL A 110 -9.03 -11.10 -3.63
C VAL A 110 -10.38 -11.50 -3.02
N LEU A 111 -10.52 -12.73 -2.55
CA LEU A 111 -11.76 -13.23 -1.95
C LEU A 111 -12.19 -12.39 -0.75
N ARG A 112 -11.25 -12.02 0.14
CA ARG A 112 -11.48 -11.14 1.29
C ARG A 112 -12.14 -9.82 0.88
N GLY A 113 -11.76 -9.29 -0.28
CA GLY A 113 -12.35 -8.06 -0.81
C GLY A 113 -13.85 -8.16 -1.11
N TYR A 114 -14.34 -9.35 -1.45
CA TYR A 114 -15.75 -9.62 -1.73
C TYR A 114 -16.52 -10.06 -0.48
N THR A 115 -15.91 -10.88 0.38
CA THR A 115 -16.57 -11.41 1.58
C THR A 115 -16.58 -10.46 2.76
N GLY A 116 -15.67 -9.48 2.79
CA GLY A 116 -15.42 -8.62 3.95
C GLY A 116 -14.53 -9.29 5.00
N ASP A 117 -14.17 -8.52 6.02
CA ASP A 117 -13.27 -8.92 7.11
C ASP A 117 -13.63 -8.16 8.40
N ARG A 118 -14.05 -8.91 9.44
CA ARG A 118 -14.43 -8.34 10.74
C ARG A 118 -13.24 -7.87 11.58
N GLY A 119 -12.02 -8.32 11.27
CA GLY A 119 -10.78 -7.89 11.91
C GLY A 119 -10.14 -6.67 11.25
N ALA A 120 -10.66 -6.23 10.09
CA ALA A 120 -10.19 -5.06 9.38
C ALA A 120 -11.13 -3.87 9.60
N PRO A 121 -10.59 -2.63 9.65
CA PRO A 121 -11.42 -1.43 9.73
C PRO A 121 -12.22 -1.21 8.43
N GLN A 122 -13.33 -0.49 8.57
CA GLN A 122 -14.14 -0.01 7.45
C GLN A 122 -13.28 0.84 6.49
N ARG A 123 -13.41 0.61 5.18
CA ARG A 123 -12.60 1.29 4.17
C ARG A 123 -13.26 2.51 3.54
N ILE A 124 -14.59 2.58 3.54
CA ILE A 124 -15.37 3.70 2.98
C ILE A 124 -16.28 4.23 4.08
N ALA A 125 -16.19 5.52 4.43
CA ALA A 125 -17.05 6.07 5.49
C ALA A 125 -18.54 6.03 5.07
N ASP A 126 -19.46 5.99 6.04
CA ASP A 126 -20.90 5.82 5.74
C ASP A 126 -21.49 6.99 4.93
N ASP A 127 -20.96 8.19 5.14
CA ASP A 127 -21.31 9.42 4.44
C ASP A 127 -20.52 9.65 3.14
N GLU A 128 -19.40 8.93 2.95
CA GLU A 128 -18.59 8.99 1.74
C GLU A 128 -19.36 8.42 0.53
N THR A 129 -19.16 9.02 -0.64
CA THR A 129 -19.64 8.48 -1.92
C THR A 129 -18.47 8.10 -2.79
N ILE A 130 -18.32 6.80 -3.05
CA ILE A 130 -17.26 6.27 -3.92
C ILE A 130 -17.73 6.22 -5.38
N ARG A 131 -16.83 6.56 -6.30
CA ARG A 131 -16.97 6.31 -7.74
C ARG A 131 -15.93 5.28 -8.15
N ALA A 132 -16.35 4.19 -8.75
CA ALA A 132 -15.49 3.09 -9.14
C ALA A 132 -15.80 2.65 -10.57
N GLY A 133 -15.00 3.09 -11.53
CA GLY A 133 -15.18 2.72 -12.94
C GLY A 133 -16.50 3.18 -13.52
N LEU A 134 -17.16 2.26 -14.23
CA LEU A 134 -18.47 2.46 -14.87
C LEU A 134 -19.65 2.26 -13.92
N LEU A 135 -19.39 1.96 -12.63
CA LEU A 135 -20.46 1.79 -11.66
C LEU A 135 -21.08 3.16 -11.30
N PRO A 136 -22.41 3.21 -11.05
CA PRO A 136 -23.02 4.41 -10.51
C PRO A 136 -22.39 4.77 -9.15
N PRO A 137 -22.34 6.06 -8.76
CA PRO A 137 -21.81 6.45 -7.45
C PRO A 137 -22.49 5.69 -6.31
N ILE A 138 -21.71 5.11 -5.42
CA ILE A 138 -22.19 4.28 -4.31
C ILE A 138 -21.91 5.01 -2.99
N LYS A 139 -22.95 5.26 -2.19
CA LYS A 139 -22.77 5.80 -0.83
C LYS A 139 -22.28 4.69 0.10
N GLY A 140 -21.32 4.99 0.97
CA GLY A 140 -20.71 4.00 1.87
C GLY A 140 -21.72 3.27 2.76
N SER A 141 -22.75 3.97 3.22
CA SER A 141 -23.84 3.37 4.00
C SER A 141 -24.58 2.23 3.27
N PHE A 142 -24.50 2.14 1.94
CA PHE A 142 -25.04 1.01 1.18
C PHE A 142 -24.42 -0.33 1.59
N PHE A 143 -23.10 -0.35 1.83
CA PHE A 143 -22.38 -1.56 2.21
C PHE A 143 -22.81 -2.09 3.59
N ALA A 144 -23.36 -1.23 4.47
CA ALA A 144 -23.86 -1.65 5.78
C ALA A 144 -24.98 -2.70 5.69
N ARG A 145 -25.73 -2.71 4.57
CA ARG A 145 -26.79 -3.68 4.31
C ARG A 145 -26.27 -5.12 4.15
N ALA A 146 -24.97 -5.28 3.89
CA ALA A 146 -24.34 -6.59 3.69
C ALA A 146 -23.76 -7.21 4.97
N GLY A 147 -23.83 -6.55 6.13
CA GLY A 147 -23.33 -7.16 7.37
C GLY A 147 -23.12 -6.27 8.59
N GLY A 148 -23.53 -5.00 8.56
CA GLY A 148 -23.35 -4.03 9.65
C GLY A 148 -22.26 -2.98 9.39
N THR A 149 -21.76 -2.34 10.45
CA THR A 149 -20.79 -1.23 10.40
C THR A 149 -19.57 -1.51 11.28
N GLY A 150 -18.51 -0.71 11.11
CA GLY A 150 -17.33 -0.76 12.00
C GLY A 150 -16.28 -1.82 11.64
N PHE A 151 -16.42 -2.45 10.47
CA PHE A 151 -15.45 -3.40 9.93
C PHE A 151 -15.41 -3.30 8.40
N GLN A 152 -14.45 -3.97 7.75
CA GLN A 152 -14.42 -4.06 6.30
C GLN A 152 -15.61 -4.86 5.78
N ARG A 153 -16.57 -4.18 5.16
CA ARG A 153 -17.85 -4.78 4.75
C ARG A 153 -17.69 -5.60 3.47
N PRO A 154 -18.58 -6.58 3.20
CA PRO A 154 -18.58 -7.29 1.93
C PRO A 154 -18.61 -6.32 0.73
N PHE A 155 -17.86 -6.65 -0.31
CA PHE A 155 -17.66 -5.84 -1.54
C PHE A 155 -17.00 -4.47 -1.38
N GLU A 156 -16.78 -3.98 -0.15
CA GLU A 156 -16.24 -2.65 0.11
C GLU A 156 -14.81 -2.52 -0.43
N LEU A 157 -13.93 -3.45 -0.04
CA LEU A 157 -12.54 -3.46 -0.50
C LEU A 157 -12.43 -3.77 -1.99
N ALA A 158 -13.29 -4.66 -2.54
CA ALA A 158 -13.33 -4.88 -3.98
C ALA A 158 -13.69 -3.59 -4.75
N THR A 159 -14.57 -2.76 -4.20
CA THR A 159 -14.96 -1.47 -4.81
C THR A 159 -13.82 -0.45 -4.74
N VAL A 160 -13.09 -0.38 -3.63
CA VAL A 160 -11.86 0.42 -3.52
C VAL A 160 -10.83 -0.01 -4.56
N ARG A 161 -10.58 -1.31 -4.69
CA ARG A 161 -9.63 -1.86 -5.68
C ARG A 161 -10.09 -1.61 -7.12
N LEU A 162 -11.39 -1.67 -7.40
CA LEU A 162 -11.94 -1.32 -8.71
C LEU A 162 -11.73 0.17 -9.05
N ARG A 163 -11.93 1.07 -8.09
CA ARG A 163 -11.61 2.50 -8.25
C ARG A 163 -10.12 2.68 -8.58
N ASN A 164 -9.23 2.06 -7.81
CA ASN A 164 -7.79 2.12 -8.04
C ASN A 164 -7.41 1.57 -9.43
N MET A 165 -7.98 0.42 -9.82
CA MET A 165 -7.74 -0.19 -11.13
C MET A 165 -8.22 0.69 -12.28
N THR A 166 -9.40 1.33 -12.13
CA THR A 166 -9.94 2.25 -13.14
C THR A 166 -8.99 3.42 -13.37
N GLU A 167 -8.50 4.03 -12.29
CA GLU A 167 -7.53 5.13 -12.37
C GLU A 167 -6.27 4.69 -13.10
N VAL A 168 -5.65 3.60 -12.66
CA VAL A 168 -4.39 3.12 -13.23
C VAL A 168 -4.56 2.77 -14.71
N LEU A 169 -5.61 2.01 -15.07
CA LEU A 169 -5.83 1.61 -16.47
C LEU A 169 -6.15 2.80 -17.38
N GLY A 170 -6.88 3.80 -16.89
CA GLY A 170 -7.15 5.04 -17.63
C GLY A 170 -5.88 5.86 -17.89
N HIS A 171 -4.83 5.63 -17.12
CA HIS A 171 -3.57 6.39 -17.16
C HIS A 171 -2.34 5.47 -17.16
N TRP A 172 -2.47 4.31 -17.81
CA TRP A 172 -1.52 3.21 -17.70
C TRP A 172 -0.07 3.64 -17.91
N ARG A 173 0.22 4.32 -19.03
CA ARG A 173 1.59 4.73 -19.37
C ARG A 173 2.15 5.86 -18.49
N THR A 174 1.29 6.57 -17.76
CA THR A 174 1.73 7.50 -16.72
C THR A 174 2.20 6.75 -15.49
N TYR A 175 1.44 5.76 -15.02
CA TYR A 175 1.77 4.99 -13.81
C TYR A 175 2.83 3.90 -14.04
N VAL A 176 2.85 3.34 -15.25
CA VAL A 176 3.68 2.21 -15.68
C VAL A 176 4.45 2.61 -16.95
N PRO A 177 5.56 3.35 -16.79
CA PRO A 177 6.32 3.85 -17.93
C PRO A 177 7.11 2.75 -18.67
N SER A 178 7.47 1.67 -17.97
CA SER A 178 8.09 0.47 -18.54
C SER A 178 7.37 -0.79 -18.06
N ASP A 179 7.24 -1.80 -18.93
CA ASP A 179 6.64 -3.08 -18.57
C ASP A 179 7.65 -4.04 -17.89
N ASP A 180 8.94 -3.70 -17.86
CA ASP A 180 10.02 -4.61 -17.43
C ASP A 180 9.96 -5.00 -15.94
N HIS A 181 9.19 -4.24 -15.15
CA HIS A 181 9.16 -4.35 -13.69
C HIS A 181 7.77 -4.65 -13.14
N LEU A 182 6.82 -5.09 -13.99
CA LEU A 182 5.44 -5.38 -13.58
C LEU A 182 5.34 -6.37 -12.41
N THR A 183 6.23 -7.36 -12.35
CA THR A 183 6.19 -8.40 -11.32
C THR A 183 7.04 -8.09 -10.10
N GLN A 184 7.89 -7.06 -10.15
CA GLN A 184 8.70 -6.62 -9.01
C GLN A 184 7.79 -6.29 -7.83
N ARG A 185 8.11 -6.80 -6.64
CA ARG A 185 7.40 -6.52 -5.39
C ARG A 185 8.21 -5.61 -4.48
N GLY A 186 7.53 -5.04 -3.49
CA GLY A 186 8.07 -4.06 -2.58
C GLY A 186 8.59 -4.62 -1.26
N GLY A 187 8.73 -3.71 -0.30
CA GLY A 187 9.03 -4.03 1.08
C GLY A 187 8.93 -2.81 1.98
N THR A 188 8.89 -3.08 3.28
CA THR A 188 8.73 -2.06 4.33
C THR A 188 9.84 -2.20 5.33
N PHE A 189 10.39 -1.06 5.75
CA PHE A 189 11.47 -1.01 6.74
C PHE A 189 11.16 0.07 7.78
N LEU A 190 11.34 -0.24 9.05
CA LEU A 190 11.33 0.74 10.13
C LEU A 190 12.74 0.84 10.69
N LEU A 191 13.29 2.04 10.68
CA LEU A 191 14.62 2.35 11.19
C LEU A 191 14.50 3.25 12.41
N GLU A 192 15.29 3.00 13.44
CA GLU A 192 15.46 3.90 14.58
C GLU A 192 16.29 5.14 14.18
N ALA A 193 16.33 6.16 15.04
CA ALA A 193 17.13 7.38 14.86
C ALA A 193 18.61 7.13 14.54
N ASP A 194 19.19 6.03 15.02
CA ASP A 194 20.59 5.63 14.86
C ASP A 194 20.85 4.67 13.68
N ASP A 195 19.87 4.52 12.78
CA ASP A 195 19.87 3.58 11.65
C ASP A 195 19.68 2.10 12.03
N THR A 196 19.40 1.76 13.30
CA THR A 196 19.04 0.39 13.70
C THR A 196 17.74 -0.07 13.03
N LEU A 197 17.76 -1.26 12.41
CA LEU A 197 16.56 -1.85 11.79
C LEU A 197 15.63 -2.45 12.86
N LEU A 198 14.46 -1.83 13.04
CA LEU A 198 13.45 -2.24 14.02
C LEU A 198 12.43 -3.23 13.43
N TYR A 199 12.09 -3.06 12.15
CA TYR A 199 11.14 -3.94 11.45
C TYR A 199 11.53 -4.04 9.97
N SER A 200 11.33 -5.23 9.39
CA SER A 200 11.34 -5.38 7.94
C SER A 200 10.29 -6.37 7.47
N TYR A 201 9.65 -6.04 6.36
CA TYR A 201 8.77 -6.93 5.63
C TYR A 201 9.15 -6.90 4.15
N ARG A 202 9.15 -8.07 3.51
CA ARG A 202 9.46 -8.22 2.09
C ARG A 202 8.29 -8.94 1.43
N ASP A 203 7.67 -8.25 0.50
CA ASP A 203 6.45 -8.69 -0.17
C ASP A 203 6.77 -9.92 -1.02
N ARG A 204 5.86 -10.90 -1.01
CA ARG A 204 6.06 -12.18 -1.73
C ARG A 204 5.08 -12.40 -2.88
N GLY A 205 4.19 -11.45 -3.10
CA GLY A 205 3.13 -11.56 -4.09
C GLY A 205 2.27 -10.31 -4.13
N ILE A 206 1.38 -10.27 -5.11
CA ILE A 206 0.36 -9.25 -5.30
C ILE A 206 -0.65 -9.31 -4.15
N LEU A 207 -1.06 -8.14 -3.68
CA LEU A 207 -1.89 -7.92 -2.49
C LEU A 207 -1.25 -8.46 -1.20
N GLY A 208 0.08 -8.51 -1.16
CA GLY A 208 0.85 -9.06 -0.05
C GLY A 208 1.90 -8.09 0.47
N PHE A 209 1.56 -6.80 0.59
CA PHE A 209 2.46 -5.72 0.99
C PHE A 209 2.59 -5.52 2.52
N SER A 210 1.95 -6.38 3.31
CA SER A 210 2.08 -6.37 4.76
C SER A 210 1.90 -7.77 5.33
N ALA A 211 2.59 -8.04 6.44
CA ALA A 211 2.41 -9.26 7.21
C ALA A 211 0.96 -9.44 7.72
N THR A 212 0.22 -8.32 7.89
CA THR A 212 -1.14 -8.32 8.42
C THR A 212 -2.06 -7.48 7.52
N MET A 213 -2.53 -8.04 6.40
CA MET A 213 -3.33 -7.30 5.41
C MET A 213 -4.66 -6.72 5.93
N ALA A 214 -5.23 -7.29 6.99
CA ALA A 214 -6.40 -6.73 7.68
C ALA A 214 -6.09 -5.36 8.31
N ARG A 215 -4.88 -5.21 8.87
CA ARG A 215 -4.35 -3.98 9.49
C ARG A 215 -2.90 -3.77 9.03
N PRO A 216 -2.68 -3.25 7.80
CA PRO A 216 -1.36 -3.26 7.16
C PRO A 216 -0.24 -2.55 7.93
N LEU A 217 -0.61 -1.65 8.83
CA LEU A 217 0.30 -0.83 9.65
C LEU A 217 0.39 -1.30 11.11
N SER A 218 -0.21 -2.44 11.47
CA SER A 218 -0.23 -2.94 12.87
C SER A 218 1.16 -3.19 13.47
N PHE A 219 2.19 -3.39 12.66
CA PHE A 219 3.57 -3.48 13.13
C PHE A 219 4.09 -2.17 13.76
N LEU A 220 3.40 -1.05 13.53
CA LEU A 220 3.72 0.25 14.11
C LEU A 220 3.14 0.44 15.50
N ASP A 221 2.13 -0.34 15.91
CA ASP A 221 1.43 -0.20 17.20
C ASP A 221 2.38 0.00 18.41
N PRO A 222 3.50 -0.75 18.55
CA PRO A 222 4.45 -0.55 19.66
C PRO A 222 5.18 0.81 19.67
N PHE A 223 5.20 1.51 18.53
CA PHE A 223 5.95 2.73 18.30
C PHE A 223 5.08 3.99 18.21
N LEU A 224 3.75 3.83 18.22
CA LEU A 224 2.79 4.93 18.12
C LEU A 224 2.39 5.52 19.48
N THR A 225 2.82 4.88 20.58
CA THR A 225 2.69 5.48 21.91
C THR A 225 3.90 6.38 22.14
N PRO A 226 3.73 7.64 22.57
CA PRO A 226 4.86 8.47 22.96
C PRO A 226 5.68 7.72 24.02
N SER A 227 6.99 7.59 23.81
CA SER A 227 7.91 7.20 24.86
C SER A 227 7.62 8.11 26.06
N GLY A 228 7.23 7.50 27.18
CA GLY A 228 6.54 8.19 28.28
C GLY A 228 7.17 9.50 28.70
N GLY A 229 6.31 10.49 28.97
CA GLY A 229 6.70 11.60 29.82
C GLY A 229 7.26 11.05 31.13
N GLU A 230 8.45 11.50 31.49
CA GLU A 230 9.01 11.25 32.81
C GLU A 230 7.96 11.63 33.87
N PRO A 231 7.71 10.79 34.88
CA PRO A 231 6.94 11.22 36.03
C PRO A 231 7.73 12.35 36.70
N GLN A 232 7.21 13.58 36.60
CA GLN A 232 7.62 14.64 37.51
C GLN A 232 7.20 14.20 38.92
N GLN A 233 8.21 13.91 39.74
CA GLN A 233 8.10 13.79 41.18
C GLN A 233 9.28 14.50 41.83
N PRO A 234 9.12 15.04 43.05
CA PRO A 234 7.91 15.22 43.84
C PRO A 234 7.35 16.66 43.79
#